data_AF-A0A355TQT2-F1
#
_entry.id   AF-A0A355TQT2-F1
#
_cell.length_a   1.000
_cell.length_b   1.000
_cell.length_c   1.000
_cell.angle_alpha   90.00
_cell.angle_beta   90.00
_cell.angle_gamma   90.00
#
_symmetry.space_group_name_H-M   'P 1'
#
loop_
_entity.id
_entity.type
_entity.pdbx_description
1 polymer ?
#
loop_
_entity_poly.entity_id
_entity_poly.type
_entity_poly.pdbx_seq_one_letter_code
_entity_poly.pdbx_strand_id
1 'polypeptide(L)'
;MRLDAKTWALLPLAAALNITGGWLTSALKIPLYLDSLGTIWAACLGGPLAGAATALISGLISAAANSPIWLCFLPPALLVGLVAGYLSRQGFMQNLSLASFMGLILGLTAALASAPIAAYVLHGSSGGGTDLVVAAFRLAGLSTLHACLAQSLTIDPVDKLISCLIVQSLLASMPTRLRNSFQNGVNLNGMAISGYLFKPQQKVLGDTYSPLSTMPSASLSRGFYRPGTSFLHKLTAETKEVLFIFATAAALSFPLTLSWQDAQGYVHCAPLAYLPVLALALGILSCLGRIALPFSRTLLLTAVPLSVSMILINGLLGPTDFKLALGDIGNLNLSIQAACQAAQTALRITIMCEAALLLLFTTKQEELMRSLESKGVPPKFAYAVLAAINVAPQMVNRAQRLLEIQAARAMPWGGTLRQKIARLLPLAAPLVLTAAYEAEQTALTLTSRGLGAAQRRTYLTSPHTSLPERLLQAALIIATILLLLKPLF
;
A
#
# COMPACT_ATOMS: atom_id res chain seq x y z
N MET A 1 -6.28 18.43 16.65
CA MET A 1 -6.64 19.05 15.36
C MET A 1 -7.73 18.23 14.69
N ARG A 2 -8.79 18.86 14.17
CA ARG A 2 -9.84 18.19 13.38
C ARG A 2 -9.64 18.54 11.90
N LEU A 3 -9.78 17.56 11.02
CA LEU A 3 -9.74 17.76 9.56
C LEU A 3 -11.02 18.43 9.09
N ASP A 4 -10.90 19.49 8.29
CA ASP A 4 -12.02 20.18 7.66
C ASP A 4 -12.63 19.35 6.50
N ALA A 5 -13.81 19.75 6.02
CA ALA A 5 -14.52 19.00 4.97
C ALA A 5 -13.71 18.95 3.65
N LYS A 6 -12.96 20.02 3.34
CA LYS A 6 -12.09 20.09 2.16
C LYS A 6 -10.93 19.12 2.25
N THR A 7 -10.29 19.00 3.42
CA THR A 7 -9.22 18.03 3.64
C THR A 7 -9.77 16.60 3.54
N TRP A 8 -10.98 16.33 4.03
CA TRP A 8 -11.62 15.03 3.82
C TRP A 8 -11.89 14.70 2.34
N ALA A 9 -12.23 15.70 1.52
CA ALA A 9 -12.39 15.53 0.08
C ALA A 9 -11.06 15.34 -0.67
N LEU A 10 -9.97 15.84 -0.10
CA LEU A 10 -8.61 15.72 -0.64
C LEU A 10 -8.04 14.31 -0.43
N LEU A 11 -8.32 13.66 0.71
CA LEU A 11 -7.69 12.37 1.05
C LEU A 11 -7.87 11.27 -0.01
N PRO A 12 -9.07 11.08 -0.63
CA PRO A 12 -9.28 10.07 -1.65
C PRO A 12 -8.39 10.25 -2.87
N LEU A 13 -8.28 11.50 -3.33
CA LEU A 13 -7.48 11.88 -4.49
C LEU A 13 -5.99 11.75 -4.19
N ALA A 14 -5.57 12.15 -2.99
CA ALA A 14 -4.21 11.95 -2.53
C ALA A 14 -3.84 10.46 -2.40
N ALA A 15 -4.73 9.62 -1.89
CA ALA A 15 -4.50 8.18 -1.80
C ALA A 15 -4.44 7.52 -3.20
N ALA A 16 -5.33 7.93 -4.10
CA ALA A 16 -5.31 7.50 -5.49
C ALA A 16 -4.04 7.97 -6.23
N LEU A 17 -3.49 9.13 -5.87
CA LEU A 17 -2.22 9.63 -6.38
C LEU A 17 -1.04 8.75 -5.94
N ASN A 18 -0.99 8.31 -4.68
CA ASN A 18 0.00 7.34 -4.21
C ASN A 18 -0.03 6.04 -5.02
N ILE A 19 -1.23 5.47 -5.22
CA ILE A 19 -1.43 4.23 -5.99
C ILE A 19 -0.99 4.42 -7.44
N THR A 20 -1.36 5.57 -8.04
CA THR A 20 -1.00 5.90 -9.42
C THR A 20 0.51 6.15 -9.56
N GLY A 21 1.14 6.75 -8.56
CA GLY A 21 2.60 6.93 -8.49
C GLY A 21 3.34 5.59 -8.55
N GLY A 22 2.95 4.64 -7.69
CA GLY A 22 3.53 3.29 -7.69
C GLY A 22 3.25 2.50 -8.97
N TRP A 23 2.10 2.70 -9.59
CA TRP A 23 1.82 2.14 -10.92
C TRP A 23 2.74 2.74 -11.99
N LEU A 24 2.97 4.06 -11.95
CA LEU A 24 3.79 4.76 -12.93
C LEU A 24 5.28 4.38 -12.84
N THR A 25 5.82 4.23 -11.63
CA THR A 25 7.20 3.75 -11.44
C THR A 25 7.39 2.34 -11.98
N SER A 26 6.41 1.47 -11.73
CA SER A 26 6.37 0.11 -12.26
C SER A 26 6.30 0.10 -13.80
N ALA A 27 5.43 0.93 -14.39
CA ALA A 27 5.29 1.05 -15.85
C ALA A 27 6.56 1.59 -16.53
N LEU A 28 7.25 2.55 -15.91
CA LEU A 28 8.49 3.15 -16.44
C LEU A 28 9.76 2.38 -16.05
N LYS A 29 9.65 1.31 -15.25
CA LYS A 29 10.77 0.53 -14.70
C LYS A 29 11.80 1.44 -14.02
N ILE A 30 11.33 2.27 -13.10
CA ILE A 30 12.15 3.16 -12.28
C ILE A 30 12.31 2.50 -10.89
N PRO A 31 13.53 2.38 -10.35
CA PRO A 31 13.80 1.84 -9.02
C PRO A 31 13.45 2.87 -7.92
N LEU A 32 12.23 3.42 -7.96
CA LEU A 32 11.66 4.34 -6.96
C LEU A 32 10.23 3.89 -6.65
N TYR A 33 9.73 4.24 -5.47
CA TYR A 33 8.39 3.83 -5.05
C TYR A 33 7.33 4.87 -5.44
N LEU A 34 7.62 6.17 -5.28
CA LEU A 34 6.70 7.30 -5.46
C LEU A 34 5.32 7.12 -4.79
N ASP A 35 5.30 6.31 -3.74
CA ASP A 35 4.11 5.87 -3.01
C ASP A 35 3.64 6.87 -1.95
N SER A 36 4.34 7.99 -1.82
CA SER A 36 4.11 9.01 -0.80
C SER A 36 3.88 10.40 -1.38
N LEU A 37 3.76 10.53 -2.70
CA LEU A 37 3.48 11.83 -3.35
C LEU A 37 2.20 12.47 -2.81
N GLY A 38 1.12 11.69 -2.76
CA GLY A 38 -0.18 12.12 -2.24
C GLY A 38 -0.15 12.29 -0.73
N THR A 39 0.57 11.43 -0.01
CA THR A 39 0.79 11.58 1.45
C THR A 39 1.43 12.92 1.78
N ILE A 40 2.53 13.28 1.12
CA ILE A 40 3.25 14.55 1.33
C ILE A 40 2.36 15.72 0.89
N TRP A 41 1.67 15.60 -0.25
CA TRP A 41 0.78 16.65 -0.75
C TRP A 41 -0.40 16.94 0.19
N ALA A 42 -1.09 15.90 0.67
CA ALA A 42 -2.15 16.02 1.67
C ALA A 42 -1.61 16.55 3.00
N ALA A 43 -0.41 16.13 3.42
CA ALA A 43 0.23 16.64 4.62
C ALA A 43 0.53 18.14 4.54
N CYS A 44 0.93 18.64 3.37
CA CYS A 44 1.21 20.05 3.16
C CYS A 44 -0.07 20.91 3.18
N LEU A 45 -1.15 20.44 2.56
CA LEU A 45 -2.41 21.19 2.47
C LEU A 45 -3.31 21.06 3.72
N GLY A 46 -3.37 19.87 4.31
CA GLY A 46 -4.27 19.54 5.44
C GLY A 46 -3.55 19.33 6.78
N GLY A 47 -2.23 19.28 6.81
CA GLY A 47 -1.41 19.07 8.01
C GLY A 47 -1.09 17.60 8.33
N PRO A 48 -0.40 17.32 9.46
CA PRO A 48 0.11 15.99 9.82
C PRO A 48 -0.94 14.87 9.75
N LEU A 49 -2.13 15.11 10.31
CA LEU A 49 -3.20 14.12 10.33
C LEU A 49 -3.77 13.83 8.95
N ALA A 50 -3.73 14.81 8.03
CA ALA A 50 -4.15 14.58 6.65
C ALA A 50 -3.14 13.66 5.93
N GLY A 51 -1.84 13.91 6.12
CA GLY A 51 -0.78 13.04 5.61
C GLY A 51 -0.91 11.62 6.13
N ALA A 52 -1.02 11.46 7.45
CA ALA A 52 -1.20 10.15 8.09
C ALA A 52 -2.47 9.43 7.59
N ALA A 53 -3.61 10.13 7.51
CA ALA A 53 -4.84 9.55 7.02
C ALA A 53 -4.73 9.12 5.54
N THR A 54 -4.07 9.92 4.69
CA THR A 54 -3.80 9.53 3.30
C THR A 54 -2.92 8.29 3.23
N ALA A 55 -1.83 8.22 4.00
CA ALA A 55 -0.95 7.06 4.06
C ALA A 55 -1.71 5.80 4.49
N LEU A 56 -2.57 5.92 5.50
CA LEU A 56 -3.43 4.83 5.96
C LEU A 56 -4.38 4.36 4.85
N ILE A 57 -5.09 5.29 4.20
CA ILE A 57 -6.06 4.96 3.15
C ILE A 57 -5.35 4.27 1.98
N SER A 58 -4.27 4.85 1.46
CA SER A 58 -3.53 4.24 0.35
C SER A 58 -2.90 2.90 0.74
N GLY A 59 -2.37 2.79 1.95
CA GLY A 59 -1.74 1.55 2.43
C GLY A 59 -2.74 0.41 2.63
N LEU A 60 -3.94 0.69 3.16
CA LEU A 60 -5.03 -0.30 3.25
C LEU A 60 -5.51 -0.75 1.87
N ILE A 61 -5.62 0.18 0.92
CA ILE A 61 -6.00 -0.17 -0.46
C ILE A 61 -4.90 -0.99 -1.13
N SER A 62 -3.63 -0.61 -0.99
CA SER A 62 -2.49 -1.37 -1.52
C SER A 62 -2.38 -2.77 -0.90
N ALA A 63 -2.66 -2.89 0.40
CA ALA A 63 -2.69 -4.17 1.09
C ALA A 63 -3.78 -5.09 0.54
N ALA A 64 -4.98 -4.54 0.34
CA ALA A 64 -6.09 -5.25 -0.26
C ALA A 64 -5.85 -5.60 -1.74
N ALA A 65 -5.26 -4.68 -2.50
CA ALA A 65 -5.12 -4.79 -3.95
C ALA A 65 -3.95 -5.65 -4.40
N ASN A 66 -2.82 -5.57 -3.71
CA ASN A 66 -1.55 -6.11 -4.18
C ASN A 66 -1.02 -7.23 -3.28
N SER A 67 -0.83 -6.94 -1.99
CA SER A 67 -0.30 -7.90 -1.02
C SER A 67 -0.48 -7.42 0.43
N PRO A 68 -0.90 -8.27 1.38
CA PRO A 68 -0.96 -7.94 2.79
C PRO A 68 0.37 -7.49 3.42
N ILE A 69 1.53 -7.77 2.78
CA ILE A 69 2.83 -7.26 3.26
C ILE A 69 2.83 -5.74 3.39
N TRP A 70 2.07 -5.03 2.56
CA TRP A 70 1.94 -3.57 2.65
C TRP A 70 1.40 -3.10 4.02
N LEU A 71 0.68 -3.94 4.77
CA LEU A 71 0.25 -3.64 6.14
C LEU A 71 1.43 -3.49 7.10
N CYS A 72 2.52 -4.23 6.90
CA CYS A 72 3.73 -4.13 7.73
C CYS A 72 4.41 -2.76 7.57
N PHE A 73 4.24 -2.12 6.42
CA PHE A 73 4.82 -0.81 6.12
C PHE A 73 3.89 0.37 6.40
N LEU A 74 2.71 0.13 6.99
CA LEU A 74 1.81 1.21 7.44
C LEU A 74 2.46 2.14 8.49
N PRO A 75 3.14 1.64 9.55
CA PRO A 75 3.72 2.54 10.55
C PRO A 75 4.77 3.52 9.98
N PRO A 76 5.74 3.09 9.14
CA PRO A 76 6.63 4.01 8.44
C PRO A 76 5.88 5.04 7.57
N ALA A 77 4.86 4.61 6.81
CA ALA A 77 4.08 5.50 5.96
C ALA A 77 3.30 6.55 6.76
N LEU A 78 2.70 6.15 7.89
CA LEU A 78 2.04 7.06 8.84
C LEU A 78 3.02 8.09 9.41
N LEU A 79 4.20 7.64 9.85
CA LEU A 79 5.25 8.50 10.37
C LEU A 79 5.70 9.52 9.32
N VAL A 80 5.93 9.10 8.09
CA VAL A 80 6.27 10.01 6.97
C VAL A 80 5.18 11.07 6.80
N GLY A 81 3.90 10.69 6.81
CA GLY A 81 2.78 11.64 6.71
C GLY A 81 2.72 12.65 7.86
N LEU A 82 2.94 12.19 9.09
CA LEU A 82 2.98 13.04 10.27
C LEU A 82 4.14 14.04 10.22
N VAL A 83 5.36 13.55 9.96
CA VAL A 83 6.57 14.37 9.88
C VAL A 83 6.48 15.35 8.71
N ALA A 84 5.96 14.93 7.56
CA ALA A 84 5.81 15.80 6.40
C ALA A 84 4.89 16.99 6.70
N GLY A 85 3.76 16.73 7.37
CA GLY A 85 2.83 17.79 7.74
C GLY A 85 3.37 18.71 8.82
N TYR A 86 4.22 18.19 9.72
CA TYR A 86 4.88 19.00 10.74
C TYR A 86 5.93 19.92 10.12
N LEU A 87 6.85 19.38 9.30
CA LEU A 87 7.88 20.16 8.63
C LEU A 87 7.31 21.18 7.65
N SER A 88 6.23 20.83 6.93
CA SER A 88 5.55 21.76 6.02
C SER A 88 5.03 23.01 6.75
N ARG A 89 4.51 22.85 7.98
CA ARG A 89 4.09 24.00 8.82
C ARG A 89 5.23 24.91 9.22
N GLN A 90 6.43 24.34 9.37
CA GLN A 90 7.65 25.08 9.66
C GLN A 90 8.24 25.77 8.41
N GLY A 91 7.55 25.72 7.26
CA GLY A 91 7.98 26.41 6.04
C GLY A 91 8.95 25.62 5.17
N PHE A 92 9.19 24.34 5.44
CA PHE A 92 10.13 23.54 4.64
C PHE A 92 9.71 23.35 3.16
N MET A 93 8.47 23.68 2.80
CA MET A 93 7.98 23.65 1.42
C MET A 93 8.04 24.99 0.70
N GLN A 94 8.66 26.03 1.29
CA GLN A 94 8.72 27.36 0.68
C GLN A 94 9.56 27.41 -0.60
N ASN A 95 10.68 26.70 -0.65
CA ASN A 95 11.62 26.69 -1.77
C ASN A 95 12.12 25.27 -2.08
N LEU A 96 12.68 25.06 -3.28
CA LEU A 96 13.21 23.76 -3.72
C LEU A 96 14.32 23.21 -2.79
N SER A 97 15.16 24.08 -2.23
CA SER A 97 16.23 23.70 -1.30
C SER A 97 15.67 23.15 0.02
N LEU A 98 14.74 23.89 0.64
CA LEU A 98 14.07 23.45 1.86
C LEU A 98 13.25 22.18 1.61
N ALA A 99 12.61 22.05 0.45
CA ALA A 99 11.87 20.85 0.08
C ALA A 99 12.80 19.64 -0.12
N SER A 100 14.01 19.87 -0.66
CA SER A 100 15.03 18.83 -0.75
C SER A 100 15.45 18.34 0.63
N PHE A 101 15.70 19.28 1.55
CA PHE A 101 16.08 18.94 2.93
C PHE A 101 14.94 18.22 3.67
N MET A 102 13.69 18.66 3.47
CA MET A 102 12.52 17.94 3.95
C MET A 102 12.47 16.51 3.41
N GLY A 103 12.71 16.33 2.12
CA GLY A 103 12.73 15.01 1.50
C GLY A 103 13.80 14.09 2.07
N LEU A 104 15.00 14.62 2.36
CA LEU A 104 16.04 13.85 3.06
C LEU A 104 15.60 13.44 4.47
N ILE A 105 15.04 14.36 5.25
CA ILE A 105 14.50 14.03 6.59
C ILE A 105 13.43 12.95 6.48
N LEU A 106 12.49 13.09 5.55
CA LEU A 106 11.42 12.11 5.34
C LEU A 106 11.97 10.74 4.93
N GLY A 107 12.97 10.69 4.06
CA GLY A 107 13.57 9.43 3.66
C GLY A 107 14.39 8.78 4.78
N LEU A 108 15.09 9.56 5.61
CA LEU A 108 15.69 9.03 6.83
C LEU A 108 14.63 8.48 7.80
N THR A 109 13.52 9.19 7.97
CA THR A 109 12.42 8.71 8.85
C THR A 109 11.80 7.42 8.32
N ALA A 110 11.62 7.32 7.00
CA ALA A 110 11.13 6.11 6.34
C ALA A 110 12.12 4.95 6.53
N ALA A 111 13.40 5.17 6.25
CA ALA A 111 14.42 4.13 6.33
C ALA A 111 14.61 3.59 7.77
N LEU A 112 14.68 4.49 8.76
CA LEU A 112 14.84 4.11 10.16
C LEU A 112 13.59 3.39 10.71
N ALA A 113 12.39 3.76 10.25
CA ALA A 113 11.16 3.10 10.66
C ALA A 113 10.94 1.75 9.94
N SER A 114 11.32 1.65 8.66
CA SER A 114 11.07 0.46 7.83
C SER A 114 12.11 -0.64 8.04
N ALA A 115 13.37 -0.30 8.27
CA ALA A 115 14.46 -1.28 8.37
C ALA A 115 14.29 -2.34 9.49
N PRO A 116 13.88 -2.00 10.73
CA PRO A 116 13.63 -3.00 11.76
C PRO A 116 12.49 -3.96 11.39
N ILE A 117 11.45 -3.44 10.76
CA ILE A 117 10.31 -4.25 10.30
C ILE A 117 10.77 -5.22 9.21
N ALA A 118 11.51 -4.72 8.22
CA ALA A 118 12.07 -5.54 7.16
C ALA A 118 13.03 -6.62 7.72
N ALA A 119 13.86 -6.28 8.70
CA ALA A 119 14.85 -7.18 9.26
C ALA A 119 14.24 -8.28 10.16
N TYR A 120 13.32 -7.92 11.05
CA TYR A 120 12.79 -8.84 12.06
C TYR A 120 11.50 -9.54 11.64
N VAL A 121 10.62 -8.86 10.90
CA VAL A 121 9.34 -9.44 10.47
C VAL A 121 9.52 -10.17 9.13
N LEU A 122 10.22 -9.54 8.19
CA LEU A 122 10.38 -10.06 6.83
C LEU A 122 11.72 -10.76 6.59
N HIS A 123 12.61 -10.81 7.60
CA HIS A 123 13.93 -11.46 7.51
C HIS A 123 14.82 -10.91 6.38
N GLY A 124 14.57 -9.68 5.93
CA GLY A 124 15.30 -9.03 4.84
C GLY A 124 14.86 -9.45 3.43
N SER A 125 13.71 -10.11 3.29
CA SER A 125 13.09 -10.37 1.99
C SER A 125 11.61 -10.01 2.00
N SER A 126 11.22 -9.10 1.11
CA SER A 126 9.86 -8.58 0.93
C SER A 126 9.21 -9.03 -0.38
N GLY A 127 9.91 -9.85 -1.19
CA GLY A 127 9.50 -10.27 -2.53
C GLY A 127 9.68 -9.18 -3.60
N GLY A 128 10.40 -8.12 -3.28
CA GLY A 128 10.65 -6.98 -4.16
C GLY A 128 12.08 -6.96 -4.73
N GLY A 129 12.29 -6.16 -5.78
CA GLY A 129 13.61 -6.03 -6.41
C GLY A 129 14.71 -5.49 -5.49
N THR A 130 14.36 -4.84 -4.38
CA THR A 130 15.28 -4.35 -3.37
C THR A 130 15.87 -5.43 -2.48
N ASP A 131 15.26 -6.62 -2.44
CA ASP A 131 15.77 -7.77 -1.68
C ASP A 131 17.15 -8.21 -2.17
N LEU A 132 17.46 -8.02 -3.45
CA LEU A 132 18.78 -8.31 -4.01
C LEU A 132 19.86 -7.39 -3.45
N VAL A 133 19.52 -6.14 -3.13
CA VAL A 133 20.44 -5.19 -2.49
C VAL A 133 20.69 -5.59 -1.04
N VAL A 134 19.64 -5.99 -0.32
CA VAL A 134 19.78 -6.56 1.04
C VAL A 134 20.65 -7.82 1.01
N ALA A 135 20.42 -8.71 0.05
CA ALA A 135 21.21 -9.92 -0.15
C ALA A 135 22.69 -9.60 -0.39
N ALA A 136 23.00 -8.65 -1.27
CA ALA A 136 24.37 -8.22 -1.55
C ALA A 136 25.06 -7.67 -0.28
N PHE A 137 24.36 -6.86 0.51
CA PHE A 137 24.90 -6.35 1.78
C PHE A 137 25.13 -7.46 2.82
N ARG A 138 24.25 -8.47 2.87
CA ARG A 138 24.47 -9.66 3.71
C ARG A 138 25.68 -10.47 3.27
N LEU A 139 25.86 -10.64 1.96
CA LEU A 139 27.06 -11.28 1.39
C LEU A 139 28.34 -10.49 1.68
N ALA A 140 28.25 -9.16 1.82
CA ALA A 140 29.34 -8.30 2.27
C ALA A 140 29.61 -8.39 3.80
N GLY A 141 28.90 -9.26 4.52
CA GLY A 141 29.11 -9.52 5.96
C GLY A 141 28.25 -8.68 6.89
N LEU A 142 27.33 -7.85 6.38
CA LEU A 142 26.41 -7.10 7.22
C LEU A 142 25.33 -8.01 7.81
N SER A 143 25.01 -7.84 9.10
CA SER A 143 23.84 -8.51 9.71
C SER A 143 22.55 -8.10 8.97
N THR A 144 21.48 -8.90 9.07
CA THR A 144 20.18 -8.61 8.44
C THR A 144 19.67 -7.19 8.72
N LEU A 145 19.78 -6.70 9.96
CA LEU A 145 19.35 -5.34 10.32
C LEU A 145 20.17 -4.27 9.58
N HIS A 146 21.51 -4.35 9.68
CA HIS A 146 22.41 -3.42 8.99
C HIS A 146 22.26 -3.48 7.47
N ALA A 147 22.01 -4.65 6.89
CA ALA A 147 21.77 -4.81 5.46
C ALA A 147 20.45 -4.18 5.01
N CYS A 148 19.36 -4.41 5.75
CA CYS A 148 18.07 -3.73 5.51
C CYS A 148 18.21 -2.22 5.66
N LEU A 149 18.89 -1.76 6.72
CA LEU A 149 19.10 -0.33 6.96
C LEU A 149 19.93 0.32 5.84
N ALA A 150 21.01 -0.31 5.41
CA ALA A 150 21.81 0.17 4.29
C ALA A 150 20.98 0.24 3.00
N GLN A 151 20.17 -0.78 2.71
CA GLN A 151 19.28 -0.77 1.56
C GLN A 151 18.25 0.37 1.64
N SER A 152 17.55 0.51 2.77
CA SER A 152 16.57 1.58 2.95
C SER A 152 17.19 2.98 2.87
N LEU A 153 18.37 3.19 3.46
CA LEU A 153 19.09 4.47 3.41
C LEU A 153 19.57 4.85 1.99
N THR A 154 19.72 3.89 1.08
CA THR A 154 20.10 4.19 -0.30
C THR A 154 18.91 4.63 -1.17
N ILE A 155 17.72 4.09 -0.91
CA ILE A 155 16.54 4.26 -1.78
C ILE A 155 15.55 5.27 -1.19
N ASP A 156 15.22 5.19 0.10
CA ASP A 156 14.16 6.00 0.71
C ASP A 156 14.50 7.51 0.70
N PRO A 157 15.73 7.96 1.03
CA PRO A 157 16.12 9.37 0.89
C PRO A 157 15.97 9.92 -0.52
N VAL A 158 16.34 9.14 -1.54
CA VAL A 158 16.23 9.55 -2.94
C VAL A 158 14.77 9.64 -3.36
N ASP A 159 13.96 8.63 -2.99
CA ASP A 159 12.52 8.59 -3.25
C ASP A 159 11.78 9.78 -2.62
N LYS A 160 12.06 10.08 -1.34
CA LYS A 160 11.39 11.17 -0.63
C LYS A 160 11.92 12.56 -1.02
N LEU A 161 13.19 12.68 -1.40
CA LEU A 161 13.73 13.90 -2.02
C LEU A 161 12.99 14.21 -3.32
N ILE A 162 12.92 13.24 -4.24
CA ILE A 162 12.23 13.41 -5.52
C ILE A 162 10.74 13.71 -5.28
N SER A 163 10.11 12.97 -4.37
CA SER A 163 8.70 13.19 -4.02
C SER A 163 8.45 14.59 -3.48
N CYS A 164 9.31 15.11 -2.60
CA CYS A 164 9.18 16.47 -2.06
C CYS A 164 9.40 17.55 -3.12
N LEU A 165 10.40 17.38 -4.01
CA LEU A 165 10.63 18.31 -5.12
C LEU A 165 9.44 18.37 -6.07
N ILE A 166 8.86 17.22 -6.39
CA ILE A 166 7.64 17.13 -7.20
C ILE A 166 6.51 17.84 -6.47
N VAL A 167 6.22 17.49 -5.22
CA VAL A 167 5.12 18.10 -4.46
C VAL A 167 5.30 19.61 -4.30
N GLN A 168 6.51 20.10 -4.04
CA GLN A 168 6.79 21.54 -3.96
C GLN A 168 6.48 22.25 -5.27
N SER A 169 6.95 21.71 -6.40
CA SER A 169 6.72 22.30 -7.74
C SER A 169 5.23 22.35 -8.09
N LEU A 170 4.49 21.33 -7.65
CA LEU A 170 3.05 21.24 -7.84
C LEU A 170 2.31 22.25 -6.98
N LEU A 171 2.66 22.34 -5.70
CA LEU A 171 2.09 23.33 -4.80
C LEU A 171 2.36 24.74 -5.30
N ALA A 172 3.57 25.04 -5.78
CA ALA A 172 3.94 26.33 -6.36
C ALA A 172 3.11 26.67 -7.61
N SER A 173 2.70 25.65 -8.39
CA SER A 173 1.87 25.82 -9.59
C SER A 173 0.37 25.99 -9.29
N MET A 174 -0.07 25.72 -8.05
CA MET A 174 -1.47 25.93 -7.65
C MET A 174 -1.77 27.42 -7.41
N PRO A 175 -2.93 27.91 -7.86
CA PRO A 175 -3.40 29.26 -7.51
C PRO A 175 -3.43 29.45 -5.99
N THR A 176 -2.98 30.62 -5.52
CA THR A 176 -2.96 30.96 -4.08
C THR A 176 -4.35 30.84 -3.43
N ARG A 177 -5.41 31.16 -4.18
CA ARG A 177 -6.81 30.97 -3.75
C ARG A 177 -7.13 29.51 -3.41
N LEU A 178 -6.78 28.57 -4.29
CA LEU A 178 -7.00 27.14 -4.10
C LEU A 178 -6.19 26.63 -2.90
N ARG A 179 -4.92 27.06 -2.79
CA ARG A 179 -4.04 26.68 -1.68
C ARG A 179 -4.59 27.14 -0.32
N ASN A 180 -4.93 28.42 -0.21
CA ASN A 180 -5.49 29.02 1.01
C ASN A 180 -6.89 28.51 1.35
N SER A 181 -7.53 27.82 0.43
CA SER A 181 -8.82 27.19 0.68
C SER A 181 -8.73 26.02 1.67
N PHE A 182 -7.53 25.45 1.87
CA PHE A 182 -7.26 24.33 2.79
C PHE A 182 -6.67 24.81 4.12
N GLN A 183 -6.93 24.06 5.19
CA GLN A 183 -6.55 24.37 6.58
C GLN A 183 -5.09 24.80 6.77
N ASN A 184 -4.16 24.16 6.09
CA ASN A 184 -2.72 24.34 6.28
C ASN A 184 -2.09 25.18 5.14
N GLY A 185 -2.91 25.64 4.18
CA GLY A 185 -2.46 26.34 2.98
C GLY A 185 -1.83 27.70 3.22
N VAL A 186 -2.18 28.37 4.32
CA VAL A 186 -1.65 29.70 4.68
C VAL A 186 -0.13 29.66 4.90
N ASN A 187 0.41 28.56 5.44
CA ASN A 187 1.85 28.37 5.67
C ASN A 187 2.65 28.29 4.37
N LEU A 188 1.96 28.13 3.25
CA LEU A 188 2.54 27.97 1.93
C LEU A 188 2.47 29.26 1.10
N ASN A 189 1.98 30.38 1.64
CA ASN A 189 1.88 31.65 0.92
C ASN A 189 3.25 32.27 0.61
N GLY A 190 4.25 32.00 1.44
CA GLY A 190 5.63 32.44 1.24
C GLY A 190 6.42 31.60 0.23
N MET A 191 5.79 30.70 -0.53
CA MET A 191 6.49 29.94 -1.56
C MET A 191 7.04 30.87 -2.64
N ALA A 192 8.36 30.87 -2.83
CA ALA A 192 8.93 31.53 -3.99
C ALA A 192 8.47 30.77 -5.22
N ILE A 193 7.82 31.48 -6.15
CA ILE A 193 7.52 30.96 -7.48
C ILE A 193 8.85 30.90 -8.21
N SER A 194 9.66 29.89 -7.91
CA SER A 194 10.80 29.57 -8.74
C SER A 194 10.21 29.03 -10.05
N GLY A 195 10.19 29.88 -11.06
CA GLY A 195 10.01 29.44 -12.44
C GLY A 195 10.97 28.29 -12.75
N TYR A 196 10.65 27.55 -13.80
CA TYR A 196 11.52 26.60 -14.53
C TYR A 196 11.11 25.11 -14.57
N LEU A 197 10.27 24.57 -13.67
CA LEU A 197 9.79 23.18 -13.85
C LEU A 197 8.52 23.07 -14.70
N PHE A 198 7.66 24.10 -14.69
CA PHE A 198 6.46 24.19 -15.51
C PHE A 198 6.45 25.49 -16.32
N LYS A 199 7.09 25.50 -17.49
CA LYS A 199 6.65 26.44 -18.53
C LYS A 199 5.33 25.90 -19.07
N PRO A 200 4.20 26.64 -18.99
CA PRO A 200 3.01 26.25 -19.72
C PRO A 200 3.36 26.27 -21.20
N GLN A 201 3.47 25.10 -21.83
CA GLN A 201 3.44 25.02 -23.29
C GLN A 201 2.00 25.28 -23.72
N GLN A 202 1.62 26.56 -23.79
CA GLN A 202 0.46 26.98 -24.58
C GLN A 202 0.81 26.75 -26.04
N LYS A 203 0.53 25.55 -26.54
CA LYS A 203 0.36 25.32 -27.96
C LYS A 203 -1.13 25.36 -28.21
N VAL A 204 -1.62 26.49 -28.74
CA VAL A 204 -2.97 26.62 -29.27
C VAL A 204 -3.11 25.55 -30.37
N LEU A 205 -3.83 24.46 -30.08
CA LEU A 205 -4.24 23.52 -31.11
C LEU A 205 -5.53 24.07 -31.73
N GLY A 206 -5.49 24.30 -33.04
CA GLY A 206 -6.66 24.65 -33.83
C GLY A 206 -7.71 23.54 -33.79
N ASP A 207 -8.95 23.96 -33.94
CA ASP A 207 -10.15 23.13 -33.89
C ASP A 207 -10.07 21.97 -34.88
N THR A 208 -9.82 20.76 -34.38
CA THR A 208 -10.13 19.52 -35.10
C THR A 208 -10.64 18.51 -34.08
N TYR A 209 -11.95 18.54 -33.87
CA TYR A 209 -12.66 17.47 -33.20
C TYR A 209 -12.83 16.31 -34.18
N SER A 210 -12.08 15.24 -33.98
CA SER A 210 -12.45 13.91 -34.50
C SER A 210 -13.09 13.11 -33.35
N PRO A 211 -14.23 12.43 -33.59
CA PRO A 211 -14.82 11.57 -32.57
C PRO A 211 -13.90 10.36 -32.37
N LEU A 212 -13.30 10.27 -31.19
CA LEU A 212 -12.41 9.18 -30.81
C LEU A 212 -13.16 7.84 -30.79
N SER A 213 -12.56 6.84 -31.43
CA SER A 213 -12.95 5.45 -31.32
C SER A 213 -12.76 4.94 -29.89
N THR A 214 -13.82 4.40 -29.30
CA THR A 214 -13.80 3.74 -28.01
C THR A 214 -13.07 2.39 -28.12
N MET A 215 -11.77 2.38 -27.84
CA MET A 215 -11.04 1.13 -27.60
C MET A 215 -11.45 0.52 -26.25
N PRO A 216 -11.42 -0.81 -26.09
CA PRO A 216 -11.95 -1.48 -24.91
C PRO A 216 -11.10 -1.14 -23.69
N SER A 217 -11.77 -0.68 -22.63
CA SER A 217 -11.16 -0.44 -21.33
C SER A 217 -10.40 -1.68 -20.86
N ALA A 218 -9.09 -1.55 -20.63
CA ALA A 218 -8.32 -2.55 -19.93
C ALA A 218 -9.00 -2.89 -18.59
N SER A 219 -9.01 -4.18 -18.26
CA SER A 219 -9.82 -4.90 -17.26
C SER A 219 -9.85 -4.43 -15.79
N LEU A 220 -9.36 -3.24 -15.47
CA LEU A 220 -9.34 -2.62 -14.13
C LEU A 220 -10.69 -1.99 -13.71
N SER A 221 -11.70 -1.97 -14.59
CA SER A 221 -13.02 -1.40 -14.29
C SER A 221 -13.92 -2.31 -13.45
N ARG A 222 -13.55 -3.58 -13.25
CA ARG A 222 -14.24 -4.49 -12.33
C ARG A 222 -13.49 -4.42 -10.99
N GLY A 223 -14.09 -3.79 -9.98
CA GLY A 223 -13.58 -3.85 -8.61
C GLY A 223 -13.34 -5.29 -8.15
N PHE A 224 -12.64 -5.48 -7.04
CA PHE A 224 -12.23 -6.81 -6.55
C PHE A 224 -13.40 -7.79 -6.37
N TYR A 225 -14.58 -7.29 -5.99
CA TYR A 225 -15.79 -8.10 -5.79
C TYR A 225 -16.20 -8.87 -7.05
N ARG A 226 -16.50 -10.16 -6.88
CA ARG A 226 -17.06 -11.03 -7.92
C ARG A 226 -18.53 -11.31 -7.58
N PRO A 227 -19.48 -11.02 -8.48
CA PRO A 227 -20.88 -11.34 -8.22
C PRO A 227 -21.05 -12.87 -8.16
N GLY A 228 -21.68 -13.35 -7.09
CA GLY A 228 -21.92 -14.77 -6.87
C GLY A 228 -23.11 -15.00 -5.95
N THR A 229 -23.61 -16.24 -5.94
CA THR A 229 -24.78 -16.68 -5.16
C THR A 229 -24.44 -17.75 -4.12
N SER A 230 -23.16 -18.06 -3.94
CA SER A 230 -22.70 -19.10 -3.00
C SER A 230 -22.95 -18.71 -1.54
N PHE A 231 -22.83 -19.69 -0.63
CA PHE A 231 -22.97 -19.48 0.81
C PHE A 231 -22.12 -18.30 1.31
N LEU A 232 -20.87 -18.22 0.87
CA LEU A 232 -20.00 -17.10 1.21
C LEU A 232 -20.55 -15.75 0.74
N HIS A 233 -21.15 -15.65 -0.45
CA HIS A 233 -21.70 -14.37 -0.91
C HIS A 233 -22.93 -13.94 -0.12
N LYS A 234 -23.65 -14.89 0.50
CA LYS A 234 -24.83 -14.63 1.33
C LYS A 234 -24.49 -14.22 2.77
N LEU A 235 -23.32 -14.59 3.27
CA LEU A 235 -22.86 -14.19 4.60
C LEU A 235 -22.70 -12.67 4.70
N THR A 236 -23.06 -12.13 5.86
CA THR A 236 -22.84 -10.71 6.20
C THR A 236 -21.36 -10.31 6.13
N ALA A 237 -21.09 -9.08 5.72
CA ALA A 237 -19.73 -8.51 5.75
C ALA A 237 -19.05 -8.67 7.12
N GLU A 238 -19.80 -8.49 8.21
CA GLU A 238 -19.30 -8.63 9.58
C GLU A 238 -18.70 -10.02 9.85
N THR A 239 -19.36 -11.09 9.41
CA THR A 239 -18.89 -12.47 9.60
C THR A 239 -17.58 -12.71 8.84
N LYS A 240 -17.47 -12.17 7.63
CA LYS A 240 -16.27 -12.31 6.79
C LYS A 240 -15.09 -11.49 7.33
N GLU A 241 -15.35 -10.31 7.89
CA GLU A 241 -14.34 -9.52 8.60
C GLU A 241 -13.80 -10.26 9.82
N VAL A 242 -14.69 -10.87 10.63
CA VAL A 242 -14.28 -11.67 11.79
C VAL A 242 -13.46 -12.89 11.34
N LEU A 243 -13.85 -13.56 10.25
CA LEU A 243 -13.05 -14.64 9.67
C LEU A 243 -11.66 -14.17 9.23
N PHE A 244 -11.57 -12.99 8.59
CA PHE A 244 -10.28 -12.39 8.23
C PHE A 244 -9.41 -12.11 9.46
N ILE A 245 -9.96 -11.49 10.49
CA ILE A 245 -9.24 -11.20 11.75
C ILE A 245 -8.80 -12.50 12.42
N PHE A 246 -9.66 -13.52 12.45
CA PHE A 246 -9.31 -14.83 13.00
C PHE A 246 -8.16 -15.48 12.22
N ALA A 247 -8.25 -15.55 10.88
CA ALA A 247 -7.22 -16.17 10.04
C ALA A 247 -5.87 -15.45 10.15
N THR A 248 -5.88 -14.12 10.24
CA THR A 248 -4.65 -13.33 10.46
C THR A 248 -4.06 -13.55 11.85
N ALA A 249 -4.88 -13.54 12.91
CA ALA A 249 -4.43 -13.83 14.27
C ALA A 249 -3.89 -15.26 14.41
N ALA A 250 -4.57 -16.24 13.80
CA ALA A 250 -4.15 -17.63 13.69
C ALA A 250 -2.78 -17.78 13.00
N ALA A 251 -2.57 -17.10 11.87
CA ALA A 251 -1.29 -17.12 11.16
C ALA A 251 -0.13 -16.61 12.04
N LEU A 252 -0.38 -15.57 12.84
CA LEU A 252 0.63 -14.95 13.69
C LEU A 252 0.92 -15.76 14.97
N SER A 253 -0.08 -16.42 15.55
CA SER A 253 -0.01 -16.99 16.91
C SER A 253 0.75 -18.32 17.02
N PHE A 254 0.94 -19.05 15.92
CA PHE A 254 1.60 -20.35 15.96
C PHE A 254 2.94 -20.37 15.23
N PRO A 255 4.00 -20.94 15.85
CA PRO A 255 5.20 -21.30 15.12
C PRO A 255 4.91 -22.48 14.18
N LEU A 256 5.58 -22.55 13.02
CA LEU A 256 5.45 -23.69 12.09
C LEU A 256 6.15 -24.93 12.64
N THR A 257 7.19 -24.75 13.44
CA THR A 257 7.98 -25.84 14.02
C THR A 257 7.94 -25.78 15.54
N LEU A 258 7.77 -26.95 16.17
CA LEU A 258 8.14 -27.12 17.57
C LEU A 258 9.58 -27.63 17.58
N SER A 259 10.49 -26.79 18.07
CA SER A 259 11.84 -27.20 18.40
C SER A 259 11.83 -27.84 19.78
N TRP A 260 12.27 -29.08 19.91
CA TRP A 260 12.59 -29.69 21.21
C TRP A 260 14.06 -30.09 21.24
N GLN A 261 14.68 -30.02 22.40
CA GLN A 261 16.06 -30.49 22.59
C GLN A 261 16.03 -31.90 23.17
N ASP A 262 16.74 -32.82 22.52
CA ASP A 262 16.98 -34.16 23.05
C ASP A 262 17.93 -34.10 24.25
N ALA A 263 17.95 -35.17 25.06
CA ALA A 263 18.82 -35.31 26.24
C ALA A 263 20.33 -35.18 25.91
N GLN A 264 20.71 -35.28 24.63
CA GLN A 264 22.08 -35.07 24.14
C GLN A 264 22.33 -33.66 23.55
N GLY A 265 21.37 -32.75 23.65
CA GLY A 265 21.49 -31.36 23.19
C GLY A 265 21.18 -31.11 21.71
N TYR A 266 20.78 -32.13 20.95
CA TYR A 266 20.33 -31.97 19.57
C TYR A 266 18.94 -31.33 19.51
N VAL A 267 18.79 -30.29 18.69
CA VAL A 267 17.49 -29.64 18.46
C VAL A 267 16.74 -30.36 17.34
N HIS A 268 15.65 -31.02 17.67
CA HIS A 268 14.72 -31.60 16.71
C HIS A 268 13.56 -30.66 16.44
N CYS A 269 13.14 -30.56 15.18
CA CYS A 269 12.04 -29.70 14.76
C CYS A 269 10.90 -30.55 14.19
N ALA A 270 9.75 -30.58 14.84
CA ALA A 270 8.54 -31.19 14.29
C ALA A 270 7.68 -30.14 13.58
N PRO A 271 7.30 -30.33 12.30
CA PRO A 271 6.38 -29.42 11.62
C PRO A 271 4.98 -29.57 12.21
N LEU A 272 4.45 -28.47 12.74
CA LEU A 272 3.04 -28.37 13.12
C LEU A 272 2.20 -28.20 11.87
N ALA A 273 1.29 -29.15 11.62
CA ALA A 273 0.40 -29.14 10.45
C ALA A 273 -0.64 -27.99 10.48
N TYR A 274 -0.69 -27.16 11.52
CA TYR A 274 -1.71 -26.13 11.69
C TYR A 274 -1.76 -25.10 10.55
N LEU A 275 -0.63 -24.47 10.21
CA LEU A 275 -0.61 -23.43 9.18
C LEU A 275 -0.94 -23.98 7.78
N PRO A 276 -0.38 -25.13 7.34
CA PRO A 276 -0.79 -25.75 6.08
C PRO A 276 -2.28 -26.14 6.05
N VAL A 277 -2.82 -26.65 7.16
CA VAL A 277 -4.24 -27.01 7.27
C VAL A 277 -5.12 -25.76 7.16
N LEU A 278 -4.73 -24.65 7.79
CA LEU A 278 -5.47 -23.39 7.70
C LEU A 278 -5.47 -22.84 6.28
N ALA A 279 -4.32 -22.83 5.60
CA ALA A 279 -4.23 -22.42 4.20
C ALA A 279 -5.14 -23.28 3.30
N LEU A 280 -5.08 -24.60 3.47
CA LEU A 280 -5.90 -25.54 2.72
C LEU A 280 -7.40 -25.33 3.00
N ALA A 281 -7.78 -25.06 4.25
CA ALA A 281 -9.16 -24.74 4.63
C ALA A 281 -9.68 -23.46 3.95
N LEU A 282 -8.87 -22.39 3.91
CA LEU A 282 -9.22 -21.16 3.19
C LEU A 282 -9.31 -21.40 1.67
N GLY A 283 -8.43 -22.22 1.12
CA GLY A 283 -8.48 -22.69 -0.27
C GLY A 283 -9.77 -23.46 -0.61
N ILE A 284 -10.18 -24.41 0.25
CA ILE A 284 -11.46 -25.12 0.09
C ILE A 284 -12.63 -24.14 0.18
N LEU A 285 -12.57 -23.17 1.09
CA LEU A 285 -13.62 -22.17 1.24
C LEU A 285 -13.79 -21.36 -0.04
N SER A 286 -12.70 -21.00 -0.73
CA SER A 286 -12.72 -20.38 -2.06
C SER A 286 -13.42 -21.24 -3.13
N CYS A 287 -13.22 -22.57 -3.11
CA CYS A 287 -13.95 -23.52 -3.96
C CYS A 287 -15.45 -23.55 -3.66
N LEU A 288 -15.83 -23.65 -2.38
CA LEU A 288 -17.23 -23.56 -1.94
C LEU A 288 -17.87 -22.21 -2.31
N GLY A 289 -17.05 -21.16 -2.31
CA GLY A 289 -17.39 -19.81 -2.74
C GLY A 289 -17.67 -19.67 -4.23
N ARG A 290 -17.34 -20.66 -5.06
CA ARG A 290 -17.33 -20.59 -6.54
C ARG A 290 -16.43 -19.47 -7.10
N ILE A 291 -15.37 -19.13 -6.37
CA ILE A 291 -14.37 -18.12 -6.76
C ILE A 291 -12.95 -18.71 -6.91
N ALA A 292 -12.83 -20.04 -6.93
CA ALA A 292 -11.55 -20.75 -6.99
C ALA A 292 -10.61 -20.28 -8.11
N LEU A 293 -11.11 -20.09 -9.34
CA LEU A 293 -10.29 -19.70 -10.48
C LEU A 293 -9.70 -18.28 -10.36
N PRO A 294 -10.50 -17.21 -10.14
CA PRO A 294 -9.93 -15.88 -9.94
C PRO A 294 -9.08 -15.81 -8.66
N PHE A 295 -9.45 -16.55 -7.61
CA PHE A 295 -8.71 -16.63 -6.37
C PHE A 295 -7.33 -17.26 -6.57
N SER A 296 -7.25 -18.47 -7.13
CA SER A 296 -5.99 -19.19 -7.32
C SER A 296 -5.07 -18.47 -8.29
N ARG A 297 -5.61 -17.85 -9.35
CA ARG A 297 -4.81 -17.03 -10.27
C ARG A 297 -4.20 -15.83 -9.57
N THR A 298 -4.96 -15.13 -8.72
CA THR A 298 -4.45 -13.95 -7.99
C THR A 298 -3.42 -14.37 -6.94
N LEU A 299 -3.67 -15.46 -6.22
CA LEU A 299 -2.73 -16.04 -5.26
C LEU A 299 -1.41 -16.48 -5.94
N LEU A 300 -1.51 -17.16 -7.08
CA LEU A 300 -0.35 -17.61 -7.85
C LEU A 300 0.50 -16.44 -8.37
N LEU A 301 -0.13 -15.34 -8.78
CA LEU A 301 0.59 -14.18 -9.29
C LEU A 301 1.20 -13.29 -8.19
N THR A 302 0.70 -13.36 -6.96
CA THR A 302 1.11 -12.46 -5.87
C THR A 302 1.90 -13.16 -4.76
N ALA A 303 1.37 -14.24 -4.20
CA ALA A 303 1.95 -14.91 -3.03
C ALA A 303 3.06 -15.91 -3.40
N VAL A 304 2.95 -16.61 -4.53
CA VAL A 304 3.92 -17.65 -4.91
C VAL A 304 5.30 -17.08 -5.26
N PRO A 305 5.45 -16.05 -6.12
CA PRO A 305 6.77 -15.49 -6.44
C PRO A 305 7.45 -14.94 -5.20
N LEU A 306 6.66 -14.32 -4.31
CA LEU A 306 7.12 -13.79 -3.04
C LEU A 306 7.61 -14.90 -2.11
N SER A 307 6.84 -15.97 -1.95
CA SER A 307 7.19 -17.13 -1.13
C SER A 307 8.46 -17.80 -1.63
N VAL A 308 8.56 -18.01 -2.95
CA VAL A 308 9.76 -18.58 -3.59
C VAL A 308 10.97 -17.68 -3.37
N SER A 309 10.82 -16.38 -3.58
CA SER A 309 11.91 -15.41 -3.37
C SER A 309 12.37 -15.39 -1.90
N MET A 310 11.43 -15.37 -0.94
CA MET A 310 11.76 -15.40 0.49
C MET A 310 12.51 -16.68 0.88
N ILE A 311 12.08 -17.85 0.40
CA ILE A 311 12.71 -19.13 0.71
C ILE A 311 14.11 -19.21 0.08
N LEU A 312 14.25 -18.78 -1.18
CA LEU A 312 15.54 -18.82 -1.87
C LEU A 312 16.54 -17.85 -1.24
N ILE A 313 16.17 -16.58 -1.05
CA ILE A 313 17.09 -15.55 -0.54
C ILE A 313 17.51 -15.90 0.90
N ASN A 314 16.56 -16.26 1.77
CA ASN A 314 16.90 -16.56 3.16
C ASN A 314 17.55 -17.93 3.32
N GLY A 315 17.19 -18.92 2.51
CA GLY A 315 17.82 -20.24 2.52
C GLY A 315 19.28 -20.18 2.08
N LEU A 316 19.61 -19.36 1.08
CA LEU A 316 20.98 -19.18 0.59
C LEU A 316 21.86 -18.29 1.49
N LEU A 317 21.25 -17.35 2.22
CA LEU A 317 21.96 -16.37 3.05
C LEU A 317 21.89 -16.64 4.55
N GLY A 318 21.33 -17.79 4.94
CA GLY A 318 21.21 -18.22 6.33
C GLY A 318 22.54 -18.69 6.94
N PRO A 319 22.57 -18.90 8.26
CA PRO A 319 23.71 -19.53 8.94
C PRO A 319 24.07 -20.87 8.28
N THR A 320 25.35 -21.13 8.00
CA THR A 320 25.74 -22.22 7.11
C THR A 320 25.61 -23.59 7.77
N ASP A 321 24.58 -24.34 7.36
CA ASP A 321 24.41 -25.75 7.75
C ASP A 321 25.04 -26.69 6.71
N PHE A 322 24.82 -26.41 5.41
CA PHE A 322 25.34 -27.20 4.30
C PHE A 322 26.11 -26.33 3.29
N LYS A 323 27.24 -26.83 2.81
CA LYS A 323 28.01 -26.23 1.70
C LYS A 323 27.86 -27.13 0.47
N LEU A 324 27.13 -26.67 -0.53
CA LEU A 324 26.99 -27.36 -1.80
C LEU A 324 28.08 -26.82 -2.76
N ALA A 325 29.12 -27.61 -2.98
CA ALA A 325 30.20 -27.26 -3.89
C ALA A 325 29.73 -27.38 -5.34
N LEU A 326 29.61 -26.26 -6.06
CA LEU A 326 29.25 -26.22 -7.49
C LEU A 326 30.50 -26.16 -8.38
N GLY A 327 31.44 -27.08 -8.15
CA GLY A 327 32.72 -27.11 -8.87
C GLY A 327 33.47 -25.78 -8.79
N ASP A 328 34.10 -25.36 -9.89
CA ASP A 328 34.94 -24.15 -9.97
C ASP A 328 34.17 -22.81 -9.89
N ILE A 329 32.83 -22.84 -9.80
CA ILE A 329 31.95 -21.65 -9.85
C ILE A 329 31.66 -21.10 -8.44
N GLY A 330 32.08 -21.81 -7.39
CA GLY A 330 31.95 -21.40 -5.99
C GLY A 330 31.01 -22.31 -5.18
N ASN A 331 31.01 -22.11 -3.85
CA ASN A 331 30.19 -22.89 -2.93
C ASN A 331 28.86 -22.17 -2.67
N LEU A 332 27.73 -22.83 -2.91
CA LEU A 332 26.43 -22.37 -2.41
C LEU A 332 26.23 -22.86 -0.99
N ASN A 333 26.11 -21.93 -0.05
CA ASN A 333 25.75 -22.27 1.32
C ASN A 333 24.23 -22.34 1.39
N LEU A 334 23.68 -23.47 1.83
CA LEU A 334 22.25 -23.64 2.06
C LEU A 334 22.02 -23.91 3.54
N SER A 335 21.18 -23.09 4.16
CA SER A 335 20.71 -23.27 5.52
C SER A 335 19.31 -23.85 5.52
N ILE A 336 19.16 -25.06 6.05
CA ILE A 336 17.84 -25.70 6.18
C ILE A 336 17.01 -24.94 7.22
N GLN A 337 17.65 -24.48 8.30
CA GLN A 337 16.99 -23.72 9.35
C GLN A 337 16.42 -22.40 8.80
N ALA A 338 17.23 -21.63 8.06
CA ALA A 338 16.77 -20.35 7.51
C ALA A 338 15.73 -20.54 6.40
N ALA A 339 15.85 -21.59 5.57
CA ALA A 339 14.84 -21.93 4.58
C ALA A 339 13.50 -22.31 5.24
N CYS A 340 13.52 -23.07 6.34
CA CYS A 340 12.32 -23.44 7.09
C CYS A 340 11.64 -22.22 7.74
N GLN A 341 12.43 -21.32 8.34
CA GLN A 341 11.92 -20.07 8.92
C GLN A 341 11.33 -19.14 7.85
N ALA A 342 11.95 -19.09 6.67
CA ALA A 342 11.44 -18.34 5.53
C ALA A 342 10.15 -18.95 4.98
N ALA A 343 10.07 -20.29 4.88
CA ALA A 343 8.87 -21.00 4.48
C ALA A 343 7.70 -20.76 5.45
N GLN A 344 7.98 -20.71 6.76
CA GLN A 344 7.01 -20.33 7.78
C GLN A 344 6.48 -18.90 7.56
N THR A 345 7.38 -17.94 7.35
CA THR A 345 6.98 -16.54 7.13
C THR A 345 6.18 -16.39 5.84
N ALA A 346 6.62 -17.05 4.77
CA ALA A 346 5.93 -17.10 3.48
C ALA A 346 4.51 -17.70 3.60
N LEU A 347 4.36 -18.79 4.36
CA LEU A 347 3.07 -19.42 4.60
C LEU A 347 2.13 -18.51 5.40
N ARG A 348 2.64 -17.78 6.39
CA ARG A 348 1.86 -16.77 7.14
C ARG A 348 1.33 -15.67 6.22
N ILE A 349 2.20 -15.13 5.37
CA ILE A 349 1.82 -14.11 4.39
C ILE A 349 0.76 -14.67 3.43
N THR A 350 0.93 -15.92 2.98
CA THR A 350 -0.02 -16.59 2.09
C THR A 350 -1.40 -16.74 2.74
N ILE A 351 -1.48 -17.16 4.01
CA ILE A 351 -2.76 -17.26 4.75
C ILE A 351 -3.42 -15.88 4.87
N MET A 352 -2.65 -14.83 5.16
CA MET A 352 -3.17 -13.47 5.19
C MET A 352 -3.68 -13.02 3.81
N CYS A 353 -3.00 -13.39 2.72
CA CYS A 353 -3.42 -13.12 1.36
C CYS A 353 -4.74 -13.83 1.05
N GLU A 354 -4.84 -15.11 1.37
CA GLU A 354 -6.03 -15.93 1.14
C GLU A 354 -7.24 -15.36 1.88
N ALA A 355 -7.08 -15.04 3.17
CA ALA A 355 -8.14 -14.44 3.97
C ALA A 355 -8.59 -13.08 3.42
N ALA A 356 -7.65 -12.23 3.01
CA ALA A 356 -7.95 -10.94 2.39
C ALA A 356 -8.68 -11.10 1.05
N LEU A 357 -8.20 -12.00 0.18
CA LEU A 357 -8.80 -12.25 -1.13
C LEU A 357 -10.22 -12.82 -1.01
N LEU A 358 -10.47 -13.71 -0.04
CA LEU A 358 -11.82 -14.20 0.26
C LEU A 358 -12.76 -13.05 0.65
N LEU A 359 -12.32 -12.17 1.56
CA LEU A 359 -13.10 -11.00 1.97
C LEU A 359 -13.40 -10.09 0.78
N LEU A 360 -12.38 -9.77 -0.02
CA LEU A 360 -12.48 -8.80 -1.13
C LEU A 360 -13.27 -9.32 -2.34
N PHE A 361 -13.19 -10.62 -2.64
CA PHE A 361 -13.91 -11.20 -3.77
C PHE A 361 -15.37 -11.53 -3.44
N THR A 362 -15.70 -11.78 -2.17
CA THR A 362 -17.07 -12.18 -1.75
C THR A 362 -17.88 -11.07 -1.09
N THR A 363 -17.29 -9.90 -0.82
CA THR A 363 -17.97 -8.78 -0.14
C THR A 363 -17.96 -7.53 -0.99
N LYS A 364 -19.11 -6.85 -1.11
CA LYS A 364 -19.19 -5.56 -1.79
C LYS A 364 -18.47 -4.50 -0.95
N GLN A 365 -17.73 -3.60 -1.60
CA GLN A 365 -16.98 -2.53 -0.94
C GLN A 365 -17.88 -1.63 -0.09
N GLU A 366 -19.10 -1.32 -0.58
CA GLU A 366 -20.09 -0.55 0.18
C GLU A 366 -20.56 -1.26 1.44
N GLU A 367 -20.74 -2.58 1.40
CA GLU A 367 -21.20 -3.37 2.54
C GLU A 367 -20.10 -3.48 3.61
N LEU A 368 -18.85 -3.70 3.16
CA LEU A 368 -17.66 -3.69 4.01
C LEU A 368 -17.52 -2.34 4.73
N MET A 369 -17.61 -1.23 3.99
CA MET A 369 -17.49 0.10 4.59
C MET A 369 -18.62 0.38 5.59
N ARG A 370 -19.86 -0.04 5.31
CA ARG A 370 -20.99 0.11 6.24
C ARG A 370 -20.79 -0.70 7.52
N SER A 371 -20.31 -1.93 7.42
CA SER A 371 -19.98 -2.80 8.57
C SER A 371 -18.88 -2.19 9.43
N LEU A 372 -17.87 -1.56 8.82
CA LEU A 372 -16.86 -0.82 9.56
C LEU A 372 -17.43 0.45 10.23
N GLU A 373 -18.31 1.18 9.54
CA GLU A 373 -18.99 2.36 10.12
C GLU A 373 -19.89 1.97 11.32
N SER A 374 -20.60 0.84 11.26
CA SER A 374 -21.44 0.37 12.38
C SER A 374 -20.59 -0.01 13.62
N LYS A 375 -19.35 -0.47 13.40
CA LYS A 375 -18.38 -0.81 14.45
C LYS A 375 -17.57 0.38 14.98
N GLY A 376 -17.87 1.60 14.54
CA GLY A 376 -17.30 2.83 15.09
C GLY A 376 -16.26 3.54 14.21
N VAL A 377 -15.98 3.05 13.00
CA VAL A 377 -15.15 3.79 12.05
C VAL A 377 -15.85 5.11 11.69
N PRO A 378 -15.17 6.28 11.76
CA PRO A 378 -15.80 7.56 11.46
C PRO A 378 -16.37 7.60 10.03
N PRO A 379 -17.62 8.05 9.81
CA PRO A 379 -18.25 8.06 8.49
C PRO A 379 -17.48 8.87 7.43
N LYS A 380 -16.73 9.90 7.87
CA LYS A 380 -15.87 10.68 6.97
C LYS A 380 -14.66 9.87 6.48
N PHE A 381 -14.12 8.99 7.33
CA PHE A 381 -13.01 8.11 6.99
C PHE A 381 -13.46 6.97 6.07
N ALA A 382 -14.57 6.31 6.39
CA ALA A 382 -15.14 5.28 5.54
C ALA A 382 -15.55 5.84 4.16
N TYR A 383 -16.14 7.04 4.10
CA TYR A 383 -16.32 7.76 2.83
C TYR A 383 -14.99 7.95 2.09
N ALA A 384 -13.93 8.39 2.78
CA ALA A 384 -12.65 8.65 2.13
C ALA A 384 -12.01 7.38 1.55
N VAL A 385 -12.09 6.25 2.27
CA VAL A 385 -11.63 4.94 1.78
C VAL A 385 -12.45 4.51 0.56
N LEU A 386 -13.78 4.56 0.64
CA LEU A 386 -14.66 4.18 -0.48
C LEU A 386 -14.42 5.05 -1.72
N ALA A 387 -14.30 6.36 -1.53
CA ALA A 387 -14.00 7.29 -2.59
C ALA A 387 -12.62 7.00 -3.21
N ALA A 388 -11.60 6.72 -2.39
CA ALA A 388 -10.26 6.40 -2.87
C ALA A 388 -10.26 5.12 -3.73
N ILE A 389 -10.98 4.08 -3.32
CA ILE A 389 -11.12 2.84 -4.08
C ILE A 389 -11.74 3.11 -5.46
N ASN A 390 -12.70 4.03 -5.56
CA ASN A 390 -13.36 4.37 -6.82
C ASN A 390 -12.54 5.33 -7.69
N VAL A 391 -11.75 6.22 -7.08
CA VAL A 391 -10.95 7.25 -7.77
C VAL A 391 -9.61 6.69 -8.25
N ALA A 392 -8.99 5.78 -7.50
CA ALA A 392 -7.72 5.14 -7.86
C ALA A 392 -7.68 4.55 -9.28
N PRO A 393 -8.63 3.68 -9.70
CA PRO A 393 -8.61 3.15 -11.07
C PRO A 393 -8.81 4.26 -12.12
N GLN A 394 -9.60 5.28 -11.82
CA GLN A 394 -9.79 6.42 -12.73
C GLN A 394 -8.50 7.22 -12.90
N MET A 395 -7.73 7.44 -11.83
CA MET A 395 -6.44 8.11 -11.89
C MET A 395 -5.39 7.28 -12.64
N VAL A 396 -5.34 5.96 -12.45
CA VAL A 396 -4.48 5.07 -13.24
C VAL A 396 -4.82 5.13 -14.73
N ASN A 397 -6.12 5.07 -15.09
CA ASN A 397 -6.55 5.19 -16.48
C ASN A 397 -6.23 6.57 -17.08
N ARG A 398 -6.21 7.64 -16.27
CA ARG A 398 -5.75 8.97 -16.71
C ARG A 398 -4.24 9.00 -16.91
N ALA A 399 -3.46 8.39 -16.02
CA ALA A 399 -2.02 8.28 -16.16
C ALA A 399 -1.63 7.51 -17.42
N GLN A 400 -2.33 6.41 -17.73
CA GLN A 400 -2.18 5.65 -18.97
C GLN A 400 -2.40 6.54 -20.20
N ARG A 401 -3.53 7.28 -20.25
CA ARG A 401 -3.80 8.22 -21.35
C ARG A 401 -2.76 9.33 -21.44
N LEU A 402 -2.26 9.85 -20.32
CA LEU A 402 -1.19 10.85 -20.33
C LEU A 402 0.11 10.27 -20.90
N LEU A 403 0.46 9.03 -20.56
CA LEU A 403 1.61 8.34 -21.15
C LEU A 403 1.45 8.20 -22.67
N GLU A 404 0.27 7.80 -23.14
CA GLU A 404 -0.03 7.70 -24.58
C GLU A 404 0.09 9.06 -25.29
N ILE A 405 -0.46 10.13 -24.70
CA ILE A 405 -0.36 11.50 -25.23
C ILE A 405 1.10 11.95 -25.29
N GLN A 406 1.89 11.69 -24.25
CA GLN A 406 3.29 12.06 -24.23
C GLN A 406 4.12 11.22 -25.22
N ALA A 407 3.79 9.93 -25.38
CA ALA A 407 4.38 9.07 -26.39
C ALA A 407 4.11 9.61 -27.82
N ALA A 408 2.88 10.07 -28.09
CA ALA A 408 2.54 10.75 -29.35
C ALA A 408 3.30 12.08 -29.55
N ARG A 409 3.72 12.73 -28.46
CA ARG A 409 4.60 13.92 -28.47
C ARG A 409 6.10 13.56 -28.52
N ALA A 410 6.43 12.36 -28.98
CA ALA A 410 7.79 11.86 -29.10
C ALA A 410 8.57 11.84 -27.76
N MET A 411 7.87 11.60 -26.64
CA MET A 411 8.56 11.29 -25.38
C MET A 411 9.40 10.02 -25.59
N PRO A 412 10.74 10.07 -25.40
CA PRO A 412 11.59 8.92 -25.66
C PRO A 412 11.23 7.76 -24.72
N TRP A 413 11.13 6.55 -25.25
CA TRP A 413 11.00 5.31 -24.47
C TRP A 413 12.38 4.70 -24.20
N GLY A 414 12.60 4.14 -23.01
CA GLY A 414 13.92 3.60 -22.61
C GLY A 414 14.97 4.67 -22.30
N GLY A 415 16.21 4.29 -21.96
CA GLY A 415 17.29 5.24 -21.61
C GLY A 415 17.74 5.20 -20.15
N THR A 416 18.60 6.14 -19.76
CA THR A 416 19.25 6.16 -18.44
C THR A 416 18.29 6.52 -17.31
N LEU A 417 18.64 6.17 -16.06
CA LEU A 417 17.82 6.45 -14.88
C LEU A 417 17.43 7.94 -14.77
N ARG A 418 18.37 8.85 -15.08
CA ARG A 418 18.12 10.30 -15.12
C ARG A 418 17.04 10.69 -16.13
N GLN A 419 17.10 10.13 -17.33
CA GLN A 419 16.10 10.40 -18.38
C GLN A 419 14.72 9.86 -18.00
N LYS A 420 14.65 8.69 -17.34
CA LYS A 420 13.39 8.15 -16.82
C LYS A 420 12.79 9.04 -15.73
N ILE A 421 13.61 9.52 -14.79
CA ILE A 421 13.16 10.43 -13.72
C ILE A 421 12.67 11.75 -14.32
N ALA A 422 13.37 12.33 -15.30
CA ALA A 422 12.95 13.58 -15.94
C ALA A 422 11.57 13.48 -16.63
N ARG A 423 11.15 12.27 -17.05
CA ARG A 423 9.83 12.03 -17.67
C ARG A 423 8.68 11.96 -16.66
N LEU A 424 8.96 11.75 -15.38
CA LEU A 424 7.93 11.71 -14.36
C LEU A 424 7.22 13.05 -14.21
N LEU A 425 7.97 14.15 -14.31
CA LEU A 425 7.45 15.49 -14.11
C LEU A 425 6.31 15.89 -15.07
N PRO A 426 6.46 15.78 -16.41
CA PRO A 426 5.38 16.11 -17.36
C PRO A 426 4.14 15.21 -17.23
N LEU A 427 4.26 14.06 -16.56
CA LEU A 427 3.14 13.14 -16.29
C LEU A 427 2.47 13.43 -14.94
N ALA A 428 3.27 13.65 -13.90
CA ALA A 428 2.79 13.90 -12.56
C ALA A 428 2.00 15.21 -12.47
N ALA A 429 2.46 16.28 -13.13
CA ALA A 429 1.85 17.59 -12.96
C ALA A 429 0.41 17.73 -13.42
N PRO A 430 0.05 17.34 -14.66
CA PRO A 430 -1.32 17.38 -15.10
C PRO A 430 -2.22 16.53 -14.19
N LEU A 431 -1.71 15.39 -13.73
CA LEU A 431 -2.43 14.47 -12.87
C LEU A 431 -2.73 15.06 -11.48
N VAL A 432 -1.73 15.68 -10.83
CA VAL A 432 -1.92 16.28 -9.50
C VAL A 432 -2.73 17.58 -9.59
N LEU A 433 -2.50 18.42 -10.59
CA LEU A 433 -3.28 19.65 -10.78
C LEU A 433 -4.76 19.33 -11.01
N THR A 434 -5.05 18.31 -11.83
CA THR A 434 -6.43 17.82 -12.04
C THR A 434 -7.02 17.29 -10.74
N ALA A 435 -6.26 16.49 -9.99
CA ALA A 435 -6.69 15.97 -8.70
C ALA A 435 -6.97 17.10 -7.68
N ALA A 436 -6.19 18.18 -7.68
CA ALA A 436 -6.41 19.32 -6.82
C ALA A 436 -7.72 20.06 -7.12
N TYR A 437 -7.99 20.29 -8.40
CA TYR A 437 -9.24 20.89 -8.84
C TYR A 437 -10.45 20.00 -8.51
N GLU A 438 -10.33 18.69 -8.73
CA GLU A 438 -11.37 17.74 -8.36
C GLU A 438 -11.60 17.65 -6.85
N ALA A 439 -10.55 17.81 -6.04
CA ALA A 439 -10.68 17.85 -4.59
C ALA A 439 -11.52 19.05 -4.15
N GLU A 440 -11.31 20.22 -4.77
CA GLU A 440 -12.10 21.43 -4.50
C GLU A 440 -13.57 21.23 -4.89
N GLN A 441 -13.84 20.72 -6.09
CA GLN A 441 -15.20 20.46 -6.57
C GLN A 441 -15.91 19.40 -5.70
N THR A 442 -15.19 18.34 -5.33
CA THR A 442 -15.72 17.29 -4.46
C THR A 442 -15.99 17.83 -3.07
N ALA A 443 -15.14 18.69 -2.53
CA ALA A 443 -15.37 19.33 -1.24
C ALA A 443 -16.63 20.18 -1.24
N LEU A 444 -16.81 21.05 -2.25
CA LEU A 444 -18.00 21.88 -2.40
C LEU A 444 -19.26 21.00 -2.48
N THR A 445 -19.20 19.93 -3.27
CA THR A 445 -20.30 18.96 -3.40
C THR A 445 -20.62 18.24 -2.09
N LEU A 446 -19.60 17.84 -1.31
CA LEU A 446 -19.81 17.18 -0.03
C LEU A 446 -20.38 18.14 1.01
N THR A 447 -19.93 19.39 1.03
CA THR A 447 -20.46 20.40 1.93
C THR A 447 -21.90 20.77 1.57
N SER A 448 -22.24 20.88 0.28
CA SER A 448 -23.61 21.17 -0.16
C SER A 448 -24.57 20.01 0.13
N ARG A 449 -24.09 18.76 0.09
CA ARG A 449 -24.83 17.56 0.50
C ARG A 449 -24.85 17.33 2.02
N GLY A 450 -24.28 18.25 2.81
CA GLY A 450 -24.30 18.17 4.27
C GLY A 450 -23.41 17.07 4.87
N LEU A 451 -22.27 16.73 4.25
CA LEU A 451 -21.33 15.75 4.80
C LEU A 451 -20.83 16.20 6.18
N GLY A 452 -21.23 15.44 7.21
CA GLY A 452 -20.88 15.75 8.59
C GLY A 452 -21.80 16.74 9.29
N ALA A 453 -22.97 17.05 8.72
CA ALA A 453 -24.03 17.81 9.38
C ALA A 453 -24.67 17.04 10.55
N ALA A 454 -24.82 15.72 10.41
CA ALA A 454 -25.32 14.83 11.46
C ALA A 454 -24.19 14.00 12.08
N GLN A 455 -24.24 13.78 13.40
CA GLN A 455 -23.26 12.94 14.10
C GLN A 455 -23.45 11.44 13.80
N ARG A 456 -24.69 10.99 13.60
CA ARG A 456 -25.03 9.61 13.23
C ARG A 456 -25.64 9.57 11.84
N ARG A 457 -25.15 8.67 10.99
CA ARG A 457 -25.76 8.39 9.67
C ARG A 457 -26.89 7.38 9.81
N THR A 458 -27.94 7.60 9.05
CA THR A 458 -29.03 6.63 8.85
C THR A 458 -28.75 5.83 7.58
N TYR A 459 -28.78 4.51 7.67
CA TYR A 459 -28.58 3.64 6.50
C TYR A 459 -29.93 3.21 5.95
N LEU A 460 -30.07 3.27 4.62
CA LEU A 460 -31.30 2.84 3.94
C LEU A 460 -31.50 1.32 4.03
N THR A 461 -30.41 0.54 4.08
CA THR A 461 -30.47 -0.93 4.18
C THR A 461 -29.55 -1.43 5.29
N SER A 462 -30.12 -2.23 6.20
CA SER A 462 -29.37 -3.00 7.20
C SER A 462 -29.65 -4.49 6.96
N PRO A 463 -28.66 -5.29 6.53
CA PRO A 463 -28.87 -6.72 6.38
C PRO A 463 -29.03 -7.35 7.77
N HIS A 464 -30.10 -8.12 7.97
CA HIS A 464 -30.33 -8.84 9.23
C HIS A 464 -29.35 -10.01 9.36
N THR A 465 -28.59 -10.04 10.45
CA THR A 465 -27.73 -11.17 10.83
C THR A 465 -28.60 -12.35 11.31
N SER A 466 -28.46 -13.51 10.69
CA SER A 466 -29.14 -14.73 11.13
C SER A 466 -28.56 -15.27 12.46
N LEU A 467 -29.35 -15.99 13.26
CA LEU A 467 -28.85 -16.65 14.50
C LEU A 467 -27.63 -17.57 14.29
N PRO A 468 -27.57 -18.44 13.26
CA PRO A 468 -26.38 -19.27 13.03
C PRO A 468 -25.15 -18.43 12.69
N GLU A 469 -25.29 -17.31 11.98
CA GLU A 469 -24.18 -16.39 11.73
C GLU A 469 -23.67 -15.75 13.01
N ARG A 470 -24.56 -15.35 13.93
CA ARG A 470 -24.15 -14.79 15.23
C ARG A 470 -23.37 -15.80 16.07
N LEU A 471 -23.81 -17.06 16.09
CA LEU A 471 -23.08 -18.13 16.79
C LEU A 471 -21.70 -18.36 16.17
N LEU A 472 -21.59 -18.36 14.84
CA LEU A 472 -20.32 -18.46 14.14
C LEU A 472 -19.39 -17.28 14.45
N GLN A 473 -19.91 -16.05 14.44
CA GLN A 473 -19.15 -14.86 14.81
C GLN A 473 -18.63 -14.95 16.25
N ALA A 474 -19.49 -15.32 17.20
CA ALA A 474 -19.11 -15.48 18.61
C ALA A 474 -18.01 -16.54 18.78
N ALA A 475 -18.16 -17.70 18.12
CA ALA A 475 -17.15 -18.76 18.14
C ALA A 475 -15.79 -18.27 17.59
N LEU A 476 -15.78 -17.56 16.45
CA LEU A 476 -14.56 -17.02 15.87
C LEU A 476 -13.92 -15.93 16.74
N ILE A 477 -14.71 -15.06 17.36
CA ILE A 477 -14.21 -14.02 18.28
C ILE A 477 -13.58 -14.67 19.52
N ILE A 478 -14.26 -15.64 20.14
CA ILE A 478 -13.73 -16.36 21.30
C ILE A 478 -12.43 -17.08 20.92
N ALA A 479 -12.40 -17.77 19.79
CA ALA A 479 -11.18 -18.42 19.29
C ALA A 479 -10.05 -17.40 19.06
N THR A 480 -10.35 -16.24 18.48
CA THR A 480 -9.37 -15.16 18.28
C THR A 480 -8.81 -14.65 19.62
N ILE A 481 -9.67 -14.44 20.62
CA ILE A 481 -9.25 -13.99 21.96
C ILE A 481 -8.35 -15.05 22.62
N LEU A 482 -8.75 -16.32 22.56
CA LEU A 482 -7.93 -17.43 23.10
C LEU A 482 -6.55 -17.50 22.44
N LEU A 483 -6.48 -17.27 21.12
CA LEU A 483 -5.21 -17.21 20.38
C LEU A 483 -4.33 -16.05 20.83
N LEU A 484 -4.91 -14.86 21.04
CA LEU A 484 -4.19 -13.66 21.46
C LEU A 484 -3.78 -13.68 22.93
N LEU A 485 -4.48 -14.45 23.79
CA LEU A 485 -4.13 -14.63 25.20
C LEU A 485 -3.01 -15.66 25.42
N LYS A 486 -2.76 -16.54 24.45
CA LYS A 486 -1.66 -17.52 24.50
C LYS A 486 -0.30 -16.94 24.93
N PRO A 487 0.21 -15.81 24.41
CA PRO A 487 1.50 -15.27 24.85
C PRO A 487 1.56 -14.79 26.30
N LEU A 488 0.43 -14.75 27.03
CA LEU A 488 0.36 -14.36 28.45
C LEU A 488 0.41 -15.58 29.40
N PHE A 489 0.43 -16.80 28.87
CA PHE A 489 0.52 -18.08 29.60
C PHE A 489 1.66 -18.92 29.04
#